data_AF-A0AAJ5WJM9-F1
#
_entry.id   AF-A0AAJ5WJM9-F1
#
_cell.length_a   1.000
_cell.length_b   1.000
_cell.length_c   1.000
_cell.angle_alpha   90.00
_cell.angle_beta   90.00
_cell.angle_gamma   90.00
#
_symmetry.space_group_name_H-M   'P 1'
#
loop_
_entity.id
_entity.type
_entity.pdbx_description
1 polymer ?
#
loop_
_entity_poly.entity_id
_entity_poly.type
_entity_poly.pdbx_seq_one_letter_code
_entity_poly.pdbx_strand_id
1 'polypeptide(L)'
;MQRVTRDTSPAKDDLRVLEQAMAIIVRHFPPSIAHLFATPRNGKDGQREWWSELQGQPHRYHDLGAEQQAALLRLYDERQEAVQQLVSKLESLGQAVDAALLRKLIGPAELNNLYSINGQPLVVRWAEPAPVKPSPAPPPPRPAPVVRRRWVWLPWFLLPLLGLLLLALALWFGWPYLQHWLGTRPATPYACVKDTRVQPPEFSVVLDTSGSMQLNVATTLEDEQWFFQNINSDPNIDQQRVARLTQAPVRMDVAKSSLTHLINDLHPAVDMRVVTFDGCRAPLDHGVFSLAQRPALINGIQALVPDDGTALAASLDVAAKTMNGRDRDGVILMFIDGADGCDQDVCAVAQRIAREQPRLRVNLIDISNSNLASCVAQSTGGSIYSASDAVQVAAAIKLASQEVSSSADCNQD
;
A
#
# COMPACT_ATOMS: atom_id res chain seq x y z
N MET A 1 13.52 12.47 -22.76
CA MET A 1 12.21 12.41 -23.44
C MET A 1 12.36 11.91 -24.87
N GLN A 2 11.49 11.03 -25.32
CA GLN A 2 11.41 10.51 -26.69
C GLN A 2 10.02 10.78 -27.31
N ARG A 3 9.96 10.88 -28.64
CA ARG A 3 8.69 11.05 -29.38
C ARG A 3 8.06 9.69 -29.63
N VAL A 4 6.80 9.54 -29.21
CA VAL A 4 6.04 8.29 -29.30
C VAL A 4 5.26 8.22 -30.61
N THR A 5 4.51 9.28 -30.92
CA THR A 5 3.73 9.35 -32.16
C THR A 5 3.50 10.79 -32.58
N ARG A 6 3.12 10.97 -33.86
CA ARG A 6 2.76 12.24 -34.47
C ARG A 6 1.39 12.08 -35.12
N ASP A 7 0.50 13.04 -34.87
CA ASP A 7 -0.83 13.03 -35.45
C ASP A 7 -0.78 13.27 -36.95
N THR A 8 -1.58 12.50 -37.69
CA THR A 8 -1.62 12.53 -39.15
C THR A 8 -2.43 13.71 -39.70
N SER A 9 -3.20 14.38 -38.83
CA SER A 9 -4.05 15.53 -39.16
C SER A 9 -3.67 16.72 -38.28
N PRO A 10 -3.90 17.96 -38.73
CA PRO A 10 -3.71 19.15 -37.91
C PRO A 10 -4.53 19.07 -36.61
N ALA A 11 -3.93 19.51 -35.51
CA ALA A 11 -4.57 19.49 -34.20
C ALA A 11 -5.81 20.39 -34.17
N LYS A 12 -6.93 19.88 -33.66
CA LYS A 12 -8.19 20.65 -33.55
C LYS A 12 -8.38 21.33 -32.19
N ASP A 13 -7.64 20.89 -31.17
CA ASP A 13 -7.76 21.43 -29.80
C ASP A 13 -6.63 22.42 -29.48
N ASP A 14 -6.87 23.33 -28.54
CA ASP A 14 -5.86 24.29 -28.08
C ASP A 14 -4.78 23.58 -27.23
N LEU A 15 -3.51 23.68 -27.65
CA LEU A 15 -2.37 23.12 -26.92
C LEU A 15 -2.27 23.69 -25.50
N ARG A 16 -2.67 24.95 -25.28
CA ARG A 16 -2.58 25.61 -23.96
C ARG A 16 -3.44 24.90 -22.91
N VAL A 17 -4.59 24.37 -23.30
CA VAL A 17 -5.48 23.61 -22.40
C VAL A 17 -4.81 22.30 -21.97
N LEU A 18 -4.09 21.66 -22.88
CA LEU A 18 -3.37 20.41 -22.60
C LEU A 18 -2.11 20.63 -21.78
N GLU A 19 -1.38 21.73 -22.03
CA GLU A 19 -0.22 22.14 -21.24
C GLU A 19 -0.62 22.50 -19.80
N GLN A 20 -1.76 23.18 -19.62
CA GLN A 20 -2.33 23.46 -18.29
C GLN A 20 -2.71 22.18 -17.56
N ALA A 21 -3.38 21.23 -18.23
CA ALA A 21 -3.69 19.93 -17.66
C ALA A 21 -2.42 19.15 -17.29
N MET A 22 -1.38 19.17 -18.14
CA MET A 22 -0.10 18.53 -17.85
C MET A 22 0.64 19.18 -16.67
N ALA A 23 0.59 20.51 -16.54
CA ALA A 23 1.19 21.21 -15.41
C ALA A 23 0.54 20.82 -14.07
N ILE A 24 -0.79 20.63 -14.07
CA ILE A 24 -1.52 20.14 -12.90
C ILE A 24 -1.15 18.68 -12.60
N ILE A 25 -1.07 17.82 -13.63
CA ILE A 25 -0.66 16.42 -13.46
C ILE A 25 0.74 16.37 -12.81
N VAL A 26 1.74 17.04 -13.37
CA VAL A 26 3.12 17.00 -12.82
C VAL A 26 3.23 17.64 -11.43
N ARG A 27 2.41 18.65 -11.12
CA ARG A 27 2.42 19.32 -9.81
C ARG A 27 1.86 18.43 -8.69
N HIS A 28 0.87 17.61 -8.99
CA HIS A 28 0.13 16.84 -7.99
C HIS A 28 0.45 15.34 -7.99
N PHE A 29 1.08 14.81 -9.03
CA PHE A 29 1.46 13.41 -9.11
C PHE A 29 2.95 13.17 -8.90
N PRO A 30 3.32 12.10 -8.17
CA PRO A 30 4.65 11.51 -8.29
C PRO A 30 4.95 11.14 -9.75
N PRO A 31 6.23 11.10 -10.16
CA PRO A 31 6.62 10.77 -11.53
C PRO A 31 5.97 9.48 -12.08
N SER A 32 5.76 8.48 -11.22
CA SER A 32 5.15 7.19 -11.56
C SER A 32 3.74 7.29 -12.16
N ILE A 33 2.92 8.27 -11.74
CA ILE A 33 1.57 8.47 -12.28
C ILE A 33 1.58 9.53 -13.39
N ALA A 34 2.45 10.54 -13.28
CA ALA A 34 2.61 11.57 -14.32
C ALA A 34 3.03 10.97 -15.67
N HIS A 35 3.79 9.87 -15.67
CA HIS A 35 4.20 9.17 -16.89
C HIS A 35 3.10 8.33 -17.57
N LEU A 36 1.88 8.24 -17.00
CA LEU A 36 0.74 7.61 -17.67
C LEU A 36 0.28 8.42 -18.88
N PHE A 37 0.41 9.74 -18.85
CA PHE A 37 -0.07 10.63 -19.91
C PHE A 37 1.09 11.18 -20.72
N ALA A 38 1.03 11.06 -22.04
CA ALA A 38 2.03 11.64 -22.91
C ALA A 38 1.95 13.18 -22.92
N THR A 39 3.11 13.83 -23.01
CA THR A 39 3.25 15.28 -23.11
C THR A 39 2.99 15.74 -24.55
N PRO A 40 1.99 16.60 -24.81
CA PRO A 40 1.72 17.12 -26.14
C PRO A 40 2.69 18.26 -26.49
N ARG A 41 3.13 18.31 -27.75
CA ARG A 41 3.96 19.39 -28.31
C ARG A 41 3.52 19.73 -29.73
N ASN A 42 3.76 20.96 -30.15
CA ASN A 42 3.59 21.37 -31.54
C ASN A 42 4.82 20.92 -32.36
N GLY A 43 4.58 20.17 -33.44
CA GLY A 43 5.57 19.86 -34.46
C GLY A 43 5.75 21.00 -35.48
N LYS A 44 6.77 20.89 -36.32
CA LYS A 44 7.16 21.93 -37.30
C LYS A 44 6.09 22.29 -38.34
N ASP A 45 5.17 21.36 -38.63
CA ASP A 45 4.15 21.52 -39.69
C ASP A 45 2.71 21.72 -39.12
N GLY A 46 2.59 22.17 -37.86
CA GLY A 46 1.28 22.35 -37.19
C GLY A 46 0.58 21.05 -36.77
N GLN A 47 1.27 19.91 -36.89
CA GLN A 47 0.81 18.61 -36.40
C GLN A 47 1.24 18.41 -34.94
N ARG A 48 0.40 17.72 -34.16
CA ARG A 48 0.66 17.44 -32.74
C ARG A 48 1.57 16.24 -32.60
N GLU A 49 2.58 16.37 -31.75
CA GLU A 49 3.50 15.31 -31.37
C GLU A 49 3.29 14.93 -29.91
N TRP A 50 3.37 13.63 -29.61
CA TRP A 50 3.21 13.09 -28.27
C TRP A 50 4.53 12.53 -27.77
N TRP A 51 4.98 13.01 -26.61
CA TRP A 51 6.30 12.73 -26.04
C TRP A 51 6.20 12.03 -24.68
N SER A 52 7.19 11.23 -24.34
CA SER A 52 7.28 10.55 -23.03
C SER A 52 8.70 10.61 -22.45
N GLU A 53 8.80 10.61 -21.13
CA GLU A 53 10.07 10.50 -20.41
C GLU A 53 10.55 9.06 -20.26
N LEU A 54 9.64 8.09 -20.38
CA LEU A 54 9.94 6.67 -20.32
C LEU A 54 10.98 6.31 -21.38
N GLN A 55 11.96 5.49 -20.99
CA GLN A 55 13.00 4.96 -21.89
C GLN A 55 12.55 3.62 -22.47
N GLY A 56 12.97 3.29 -23.69
CA GLY A 56 12.62 2.03 -24.37
C GLY A 56 11.79 2.24 -25.63
N GLN A 57 11.54 1.19 -26.41
CA GLN A 57 10.77 1.33 -27.65
C GLN A 57 9.27 1.39 -27.37
N PRO A 58 8.52 2.36 -27.94
CA PRO A 58 7.06 2.37 -27.84
C PRO A 58 6.42 1.32 -28.74
N HIS A 59 5.57 0.48 -28.16
CA HIS A 59 4.74 -0.50 -28.85
C HIS A 59 3.27 -0.14 -28.71
N ARG A 60 2.47 -0.24 -29.78
CA ARG A 60 1.01 -0.03 -29.67
C ARG A 60 0.39 -1.20 -28.93
N TYR A 61 -0.70 -0.95 -28.20
CA TYR A 61 -1.41 -2.01 -27.49
C TYR A 61 -1.75 -3.22 -28.38
N HIS A 62 -2.23 -2.97 -29.60
CA HIS A 62 -2.60 -4.02 -30.56
C HIS A 62 -1.42 -4.82 -31.12
N ASP A 63 -0.19 -4.35 -30.94
CA ASP A 63 1.03 -5.03 -31.39
C ASP A 63 1.60 -5.98 -30.31
N LEU A 64 1.03 -5.97 -29.10
CA LEU A 64 1.46 -6.77 -27.95
C LEU A 64 0.81 -8.16 -27.93
N GLY A 65 1.47 -9.14 -27.30
CA GLY A 65 0.87 -10.44 -27.02
C GLY A 65 -0.26 -10.37 -25.98
N ALA A 66 -1.17 -11.35 -25.97
CA ALA A 66 -2.36 -11.34 -25.09
C ALA A 66 -2.03 -11.20 -23.59
N GLU A 67 -0.96 -11.84 -23.12
CA GLU A 67 -0.50 -11.71 -21.73
C GLU A 67 0.02 -10.30 -21.42
N GLN A 68 0.80 -9.72 -22.33
CA GLN A 68 1.31 -8.35 -22.21
C GLN A 68 0.18 -7.33 -22.26
N GLN A 69 -0.84 -7.55 -23.09
CA GLN A 69 -2.05 -6.75 -23.14
C GLN A 69 -2.79 -6.78 -21.81
N ALA A 70 -3.03 -7.96 -21.24
CA ALA A 70 -3.68 -8.10 -19.94
C ALA A 70 -2.87 -7.43 -18.82
N ALA A 71 -1.55 -7.62 -18.79
CA ALA A 71 -0.67 -6.97 -17.82
C ALA A 71 -0.70 -5.44 -17.95
N LEU A 72 -0.69 -4.91 -19.18
CA LEU A 72 -0.74 -3.47 -19.45
C LEU A 72 -2.06 -2.85 -19.02
N LEU A 73 -3.19 -3.52 -19.26
CA LEU A 73 -4.51 -3.06 -18.82
C LEU A 73 -4.65 -3.06 -17.30
N ARG A 74 -4.16 -4.10 -16.60
CA ARG A 74 -4.15 -4.10 -15.13
C ARG A 74 -3.37 -2.91 -14.57
N LEU A 75 -2.18 -2.62 -15.12
CA LEU A 75 -1.38 -1.47 -14.71
C LEU A 75 -2.04 -0.13 -15.07
N TYR A 76 -2.79 -0.08 -16.16
CA TYR A 76 -3.58 1.10 -16.52
C TYR A 76 -4.70 1.33 -15.50
N ASP A 77 -5.45 0.29 -15.14
CA ASP A 77 -6.55 0.37 -14.17
C ASP A 77 -6.04 0.78 -12.78
N GLU A 78 -4.93 0.19 -12.31
CA GLU A 78 -4.29 0.56 -11.04
C GLU A 78 -3.93 2.06 -10.99
N ARG A 79 -3.38 2.61 -12.09
CA ARG A 79 -3.04 4.04 -12.16
C ARG A 79 -4.28 4.93 -12.26
N GLN A 80 -5.32 4.48 -12.95
CA GLN A 80 -6.60 5.18 -13.02
C GLN A 80 -7.28 5.26 -11.65
N GLU A 81 -7.19 4.21 -10.82
CA GLU A 81 -7.65 4.24 -9.43
C GLU A 81 -6.87 5.28 -8.59
N ALA A 82 -5.55 5.39 -8.78
CA ALA A 82 -4.76 6.42 -8.12
C ALA A 82 -5.18 7.85 -8.54
N VAL A 83 -5.51 8.06 -9.83
CA VAL A 83 -6.06 9.33 -10.34
C VAL A 83 -7.43 9.61 -9.71
N GLN A 84 -8.31 8.61 -9.57
CA GLN A 84 -9.62 8.72 -8.91
C GLN A 84 -9.49 9.15 -7.44
N GLN A 85 -8.60 8.49 -6.69
CA GLN A 85 -8.36 8.82 -5.27
C GLN A 85 -7.86 10.26 -5.12
N LEU A 86 -6.98 10.71 -6.02
CA LEU A 86 -6.52 12.10 -6.02
C LEU A 86 -7.66 13.07 -6.29
N VAL A 87 -8.52 12.80 -7.27
CA VAL A 87 -9.71 13.64 -7.55
C VAL A 87 -10.57 13.79 -6.29
N SER A 88 -10.88 12.69 -5.60
CA SER A 88 -11.64 12.73 -4.34
C SER A 88 -10.94 13.54 -3.25
N LYS A 89 -9.60 13.44 -3.15
CA LYS A 89 -8.80 14.23 -2.21
C LYS A 89 -8.85 15.73 -2.54
N LEU A 90 -8.67 16.11 -3.80
CA LEU A 90 -8.72 17.51 -4.24
C LEU A 90 -10.10 18.13 -3.98
N GLU A 91 -11.18 17.37 -4.19
CA GLU A 91 -12.54 17.81 -3.84
C GLU A 91 -12.70 18.07 -2.35
N SER A 92 -12.20 17.17 -1.50
CA SER A 92 -12.24 17.35 -0.03
C SER A 92 -11.44 18.56 0.45
N LEU A 93 -10.43 18.99 -0.32
CA LEU A 93 -9.59 20.16 -0.04
C LEU A 93 -10.14 21.46 -0.66
N GLY A 94 -11.32 21.43 -1.28
CA GLY A 94 -11.92 22.59 -1.95
C GLY A 94 -11.31 22.96 -3.29
N GLN A 95 -10.45 22.10 -3.86
CA GLN A 95 -9.80 22.31 -5.16
C GLN A 95 -10.65 21.76 -6.32
N ALA A 96 -11.89 22.24 -6.41
CA ALA A 96 -12.90 21.71 -7.35
C ALA A 96 -12.53 21.92 -8.84
N VAL A 97 -11.78 22.97 -9.16
CA VAL A 97 -11.36 23.26 -10.55
C VAL A 97 -10.35 22.22 -11.04
N ASP A 98 -9.35 21.91 -10.22
CA ASP A 98 -8.32 20.91 -10.54
C ASP A 98 -8.91 19.50 -10.57
N ALA A 99 -9.81 19.19 -9.62
CA ALA A 99 -10.55 17.94 -9.58
C ALA A 99 -11.42 17.74 -10.84
N ALA A 100 -12.13 18.79 -11.29
CA ALA A 100 -12.96 18.72 -12.50
C ALA A 100 -12.14 18.51 -13.77
N LEU A 101 -10.91 19.03 -13.83
CA LEU A 101 -10.01 18.82 -14.95
C LEU A 101 -9.47 17.39 -14.97
N LEU A 102 -9.02 16.88 -13.82
CA LEU A 102 -8.51 15.51 -13.70
C LEU A 102 -9.60 14.46 -13.91
N ARG A 103 -10.84 14.74 -13.51
CA ARG A 103 -11.98 13.84 -13.74
C ARG A 103 -12.22 13.54 -15.22
N LYS A 104 -11.85 14.44 -16.13
CA LYS A 104 -11.95 14.21 -17.59
C LYS A 104 -10.97 13.16 -18.10
N LEU A 105 -9.90 12.89 -17.35
CA LEU A 105 -8.87 11.91 -17.69
C LEU A 105 -9.22 10.49 -17.21
N ILE A 106 -10.31 10.38 -16.43
CA ILE A 106 -10.76 9.11 -15.84
C ILE A 106 -11.72 8.45 -16.82
N GLY A 107 -11.36 7.25 -17.28
CA GLY A 107 -12.19 6.50 -18.21
C GLY A 107 -11.56 5.19 -18.69
N PRO A 108 -12.33 4.36 -19.40
CA PRO A 108 -11.82 3.12 -19.98
C PRO A 108 -10.65 3.42 -20.93
N ALA A 109 -9.67 2.52 -20.98
CA ALA A 109 -8.53 2.67 -21.88
C ALA A 109 -8.99 2.67 -23.35
N GLU A 110 -8.78 3.79 -24.05
CA GLU A 110 -8.92 3.84 -25.50
C GLU A 110 -7.75 3.10 -26.14
N LEU A 111 -7.96 1.83 -26.48
CA LEU A 111 -6.89 0.91 -26.91
C LEU A 111 -6.09 1.40 -28.11
N ASN A 112 -6.71 2.18 -29.00
CA ASN A 112 -6.04 2.78 -30.17
C ASN A 112 -5.03 3.87 -29.80
N ASN A 113 -5.15 4.41 -28.59
CA ASN A 113 -4.36 5.48 -28.04
C ASN A 113 -3.45 5.01 -26.89
N LEU A 114 -3.41 3.70 -26.62
CA LEU A 114 -2.60 3.09 -25.56
C LEU A 114 -1.32 2.49 -26.14
N TYR A 115 -0.20 2.83 -25.53
CA TYR A 115 1.13 2.32 -25.85
C TYR A 115 1.76 1.65 -24.62
N SER A 116 2.63 0.67 -24.86
CA SER A 116 3.55 0.13 -23.86
C SER A 116 4.96 0.63 -24.14
N ILE A 117 5.62 1.17 -23.11
CA ILE A 117 7.06 1.46 -23.13
C ILE A 117 7.67 0.69 -21.97
N ASN A 118 8.46 -0.35 -22.24
CA ASN A 118 9.02 -1.25 -21.21
C ASN A 118 7.97 -1.79 -20.22
N GLY A 119 6.79 -2.18 -20.72
CA GLY A 119 5.70 -2.70 -19.88
C GLY A 119 4.89 -1.64 -19.13
N GLN A 120 5.23 -0.35 -19.27
CA GLN A 120 4.52 0.75 -18.64
C GLN A 120 3.43 1.31 -19.59
N PRO A 121 2.18 1.50 -19.13
CA PRO A 121 1.13 2.10 -19.95
C PRO A 121 1.36 3.59 -20.16
N LEU A 122 1.19 4.03 -21.42
CA LEU A 122 1.23 5.42 -21.84
C LEU A 122 0.04 5.73 -22.75
N VAL A 123 -0.76 6.71 -22.37
CA VAL A 123 -1.91 7.20 -23.14
C VAL A 123 -1.50 8.43 -23.95
N VAL A 124 -1.79 8.39 -25.25
CA VAL A 124 -1.74 9.57 -26.12
C VAL A 124 -3.16 10.07 -26.40
N ARG A 125 -3.35 11.31 -26.87
CA ARG A 125 -4.68 11.83 -27.26
C ARG A 125 -5.76 11.75 -26.18
N TRP A 126 -5.36 11.85 -24.91
CA TRP A 126 -6.24 11.74 -23.75
C TRP A 126 -7.25 12.89 -23.57
N ALA A 127 -7.26 13.89 -24.45
CA ALA A 127 -8.17 15.03 -24.41
C ALA A 127 -9.20 15.04 -25.55
N GLU A 128 -9.13 14.09 -26.48
CA GLU A 128 -10.16 13.94 -27.50
C GLU A 128 -11.42 13.33 -26.85
N PRO A 129 -12.61 13.92 -27.03
CA PRO A 129 -13.84 13.35 -26.49
C PRO A 129 -14.06 11.96 -27.11
N ALA A 130 -14.34 10.96 -26.25
CA ALA A 130 -14.63 9.60 -26.69
C ALA A 130 -15.69 9.61 -27.81
N PRO A 131 -15.48 8.87 -28.92
CA PRO A 131 -16.43 8.85 -30.01
C PRO A 131 -17.78 8.35 -29.50
N VAL A 132 -18.80 9.20 -29.61
CA VAL A 132 -20.18 8.87 -29.21
C VAL A 132 -20.66 7.71 -30.08
N LYS A 133 -20.73 6.50 -29.51
CA LYS A 133 -21.41 5.37 -30.17
C LYS A 133 -22.87 5.78 -30.42
N PRO A 134 -23.41 5.65 -31.65
CA PRO A 134 -24.82 5.93 -31.91
C PRO A 134 -25.70 4.97 -31.11
N SER A 135 -26.60 5.53 -30.29
CA SER A 135 -27.60 4.76 -29.56
C SER A 135 -28.59 4.12 -30.57
N PRO A 136 -28.96 2.82 -30.44
CA PRO A 136 -29.93 2.22 -31.34
C PRO A 136 -31.30 2.86 -31.14
N ALA A 137 -31.99 3.16 -32.25
CA ALA A 137 -33.27 3.83 -32.27
C ALA A 137 -34.40 3.02 -31.59
N PRO A 138 -35.34 3.67 -30.89
CA PRO A 138 -36.48 3.02 -30.26
C PRO A 138 -37.54 2.57 -31.30
N PRO A 139 -38.26 1.45 -31.08
CA PRO A 139 -39.35 1.02 -31.95
C PRO A 139 -40.61 1.91 -31.79
N PRO A 140 -41.51 1.93 -32.80
CA PRO A 140 -42.60 2.92 -32.89
C PRO A 140 -43.73 2.73 -31.86
N PRO A 141 -44.51 3.79 -31.59
CA PRO A 141 -45.44 3.85 -30.46
C PRO A 141 -46.81 3.21 -30.76
N ARG A 142 -47.40 2.58 -29.74
CA ARG A 142 -48.83 2.19 -29.71
C ARG A 142 -49.68 3.33 -29.13
N PRO A 143 -50.94 3.50 -29.55
CA PRO A 143 -51.75 4.67 -29.20
C PRO A 143 -52.28 4.62 -27.76
N ALA A 144 -52.39 5.80 -27.16
CA ALA A 144 -52.80 6.04 -25.78
C ALA A 144 -54.33 6.04 -25.59
N PRO A 145 -54.86 5.62 -24.42
CA PRO A 145 -56.24 5.88 -24.05
C PRO A 145 -56.38 7.26 -23.37
N VAL A 146 -57.59 7.81 -23.52
CA VAL A 146 -58.03 9.15 -23.11
C VAL A 146 -58.19 9.25 -21.59
N VAL A 147 -57.62 10.30 -20.98
CA VAL A 147 -57.84 10.64 -19.57
C VAL A 147 -59.17 11.37 -19.41
N ARG A 148 -60.10 10.80 -18.64
CA ARG A 148 -61.19 11.57 -18.02
C ARG A 148 -60.84 11.89 -16.56
N ARG A 149 -60.83 13.19 -16.31
CA ARG A 149 -60.71 13.90 -15.05
C ARG A 149 -61.59 13.28 -13.96
N ARG A 150 -61.02 12.97 -12.79
CA ARG A 150 -61.80 12.84 -11.56
C ARG A 150 -61.07 13.36 -10.33
N TRP A 151 -61.92 13.95 -9.51
CA TRP A 151 -61.77 14.79 -8.34
C TRP A 151 -61.18 14.04 -7.12
N VAL A 152 -60.54 14.83 -6.26
CA VAL A 152 -59.77 14.55 -5.03
C VAL A 152 -60.49 13.71 -3.98
N TRP A 153 -59.80 12.75 -3.35
CA TRP A 153 -59.95 12.37 -1.93
C TRP A 153 -58.57 12.01 -1.32
N LEU A 154 -57.96 12.95 -0.57
CA LEU A 154 -56.83 12.71 0.36
C LEU A 154 -57.40 11.95 1.57
N PRO A 155 -57.09 10.65 1.76
CA PRO A 155 -56.22 10.27 2.89
C PRO A 155 -55.44 8.93 2.70
N TRP A 156 -55.01 8.55 1.48
CA TRP A 156 -54.35 7.25 1.23
C TRP A 156 -52.83 7.28 0.93
N PHE A 157 -52.20 8.46 0.89
CA PHE A 157 -50.76 8.58 0.58
C PHE A 157 -49.81 8.54 1.79
N LEU A 158 -50.31 8.59 3.02
CA LEU A 158 -49.45 8.58 4.22
C LEU A 158 -48.93 7.18 4.60
N LEU A 159 -49.71 6.13 4.35
CA LEU A 159 -49.31 4.74 4.62
C LEU A 159 -48.12 4.25 3.76
N PRO A 160 -48.09 4.46 2.43
CA PRO A 160 -46.93 4.05 1.62
C PRO A 160 -45.68 4.89 1.93
N LEU A 161 -45.86 6.17 2.31
CA LEU A 161 -44.75 7.03 2.73
C LEU A 161 -44.12 6.55 4.04
N LEU A 162 -44.94 6.18 5.03
CA LEU A 162 -44.47 5.60 6.29
C LEU A 162 -43.79 4.25 6.05
N GLY A 163 -44.33 3.44 5.13
CA GLY A 163 -43.71 2.17 4.70
C GLY A 163 -42.33 2.38 4.08
N LEU A 164 -42.18 3.37 3.18
CA LEU A 164 -40.89 3.72 2.59
C LEU A 164 -39.89 4.25 3.63
N LEU A 165 -40.35 5.04 4.59
CA LEU A 165 -39.51 5.56 5.67
C LEU A 165 -39.03 4.44 6.59
N LEU A 166 -39.90 3.49 6.96
CA LEU A 166 -39.53 2.31 7.74
C LEU A 166 -38.58 1.38 6.97
N LEU A 167 -38.77 1.23 5.66
CA LEU A 167 -37.90 0.42 4.81
C LEU A 167 -36.53 1.08 4.63
N ALA A 168 -36.46 2.40 4.49
CA ALA A 168 -35.22 3.15 4.50
C ALA A 168 -34.50 3.05 5.86
N LEU A 169 -35.22 3.06 6.96
CA LEU A 169 -34.67 2.95 8.32
C LEU A 169 -34.18 1.52 8.60
N ALA A 170 -34.91 0.50 8.13
CA ALA A 170 -34.51 -0.90 8.19
C ALA A 170 -33.30 -1.18 7.31
N LEU A 171 -33.22 -0.59 6.10
CA LEU A 171 -32.02 -0.64 5.27
C LEU A 171 -30.86 0.09 5.95
N TRP A 172 -31.07 1.27 6.54
CA TRP A 172 -30.02 2.04 7.22
C TRP A 172 -29.40 1.28 8.40
N PHE A 173 -30.23 0.64 9.24
CA PHE A 173 -29.75 -0.17 10.37
C PHE A 173 -29.30 -1.57 9.97
N GLY A 174 -29.87 -2.17 8.92
CA GLY A 174 -29.54 -3.50 8.44
C GLY A 174 -28.33 -3.54 7.49
N TRP A 175 -27.97 -2.41 6.87
CA TRP A 175 -26.86 -2.31 5.92
C TRP A 175 -25.49 -2.70 6.50
N PRO A 176 -25.10 -2.30 7.74
CA PRO A 176 -23.84 -2.76 8.33
C PRO A 176 -23.81 -4.28 8.56
N TYR A 177 -24.95 -4.87 8.93
CA TYR A 177 -25.09 -6.32 9.11
C TYR A 177 -25.07 -7.06 7.77
N LEU A 178 -25.72 -6.50 6.73
CA LEU A 178 -25.68 -7.04 5.37
C LEU A 178 -24.26 -6.98 4.78
N GLN A 179 -23.51 -5.90 5.03
CA GLN A 179 -22.11 -5.78 4.61
C GLN A 179 -21.21 -6.83 5.29
N HIS A 180 -21.46 -7.15 6.57
CA HIS A 180 -20.74 -8.22 7.25
C HIS A 180 -21.04 -9.61 6.65
N TRP A 181 -22.29 -9.84 6.21
CA TRP A 181 -22.72 -11.11 5.61
C TRP A 181 -22.33 -11.25 4.12
N LEU A 182 -22.27 -10.15 3.37
CA LEU A 182 -21.89 -10.12 1.94
C LEU A 182 -20.38 -9.91 1.71
N GLY A 183 -19.66 -9.40 2.71
CA GLY A 183 -18.26 -8.96 2.60
C GLY A 183 -17.20 -10.00 2.99
N THR A 184 -17.59 -11.13 3.56
CA THR A 184 -16.64 -12.22 3.81
C THR A 184 -16.66 -13.20 2.65
N ARG A 185 -15.98 -12.83 1.55
CA ARG A 185 -15.47 -13.90 0.68
C ARG A 185 -14.56 -14.76 1.59
N PRO A 186 -14.85 -16.06 1.78
CA PRO A 186 -13.90 -16.91 2.50
C PRO A 186 -12.57 -16.75 1.78
N ALA A 187 -11.53 -16.38 2.53
CA ALA A 187 -10.21 -16.17 1.96
C ALA A 187 -9.86 -17.43 1.18
N THR A 188 -9.70 -17.32 -0.14
CA THR A 188 -9.24 -18.45 -0.94
C THR A 188 -7.93 -18.89 -0.31
N PRO A 189 -7.81 -20.17 0.11
CA PRO A 189 -6.59 -20.67 0.69
C PRO A 189 -5.46 -20.33 -0.27
N TYR A 190 -4.51 -19.50 0.16
CA TYR A 190 -3.35 -19.16 -0.65
C TYR A 190 -2.38 -20.33 -0.77
N ALA A 191 -2.65 -21.37 0.03
CA ALA A 191 -2.10 -22.71 -0.12
C ALA A 191 -3.21 -23.72 -0.34
N CYS A 192 -3.07 -24.58 -1.37
CA CYS A 192 -3.87 -25.79 -1.43
C CYS A 192 -3.29 -26.74 -0.39
N VAL A 193 -3.99 -26.85 0.72
CA VAL A 193 -3.58 -27.70 1.82
C VAL A 193 -4.15 -29.10 1.56
N LYS A 194 -3.33 -29.99 0.97
CA LYS A 194 -3.70 -31.42 0.81
C LYS A 194 -3.73 -32.15 2.16
N ASP A 195 -2.99 -31.64 3.14
CA ASP A 195 -2.94 -32.13 4.52
C ASP A 195 -3.35 -31.01 5.48
N THR A 196 -4.57 -31.07 6.02
CA THR A 196 -5.16 -30.07 6.93
C THR A 196 -4.35 -29.76 8.18
N ARG A 197 -3.25 -30.50 8.43
CA ARG A 197 -2.26 -30.23 9.47
C ARG A 197 -1.26 -29.13 9.10
N VAL A 198 -1.09 -28.82 7.81
CA VAL A 198 -0.13 -27.82 7.33
C VAL A 198 -0.73 -26.43 7.44
N GLN A 199 -0.18 -25.62 8.34
CA GLN A 199 -0.69 -24.29 8.65
C GLN A 199 0.16 -23.20 7.98
N PRO A 200 -0.47 -22.09 7.53
CA PRO A 200 0.18 -20.81 7.25
C PRO A 200 1.33 -20.49 8.19
N PRO A 201 2.46 -19.91 7.74
CA PRO A 201 3.49 -19.48 8.67
C PRO A 201 2.92 -18.46 9.67
N GLU A 202 3.36 -18.54 10.93
CA GLU A 202 3.09 -17.50 11.92
C GLU A 202 3.98 -16.31 11.62
N PHE A 203 3.43 -15.10 11.74
CA PHE A 203 4.19 -13.88 11.50
C PHE A 203 4.12 -12.95 12.72
N SER A 204 5.28 -12.55 13.23
CA SER A 204 5.38 -11.58 14.33
C SER A 204 6.40 -10.51 13.98
N VAL A 205 6.09 -9.27 14.34
CA VAL A 205 6.99 -8.13 14.22
C VAL A 205 7.41 -7.69 15.61
N VAL A 206 8.71 -7.51 15.81
CA VAL A 206 9.26 -6.77 16.94
C VAL A 206 9.67 -5.40 16.42
N LEU A 207 9.09 -4.34 16.97
CA LEU A 207 9.40 -2.98 16.57
C LEU A 207 10.20 -2.28 17.67
N ASP A 208 11.39 -1.82 17.33
CA ASP A 208 12.20 -0.98 18.19
C ASP A 208 11.54 0.39 18.40
N THR A 209 11.37 0.71 19.67
CA THR A 209 10.76 1.96 20.16
C THR A 209 11.70 2.67 21.12
N SER A 210 13.01 2.34 21.09
CA SER A 210 14.03 2.97 21.92
C SER A 210 14.22 4.46 21.59
N GLY A 211 14.85 5.21 22.50
CA GLY A 211 15.04 6.64 22.36
C GLY A 211 15.87 7.00 21.13
N SER A 212 16.78 6.12 20.69
CA SER A 212 17.59 6.30 19.48
C SER A 212 16.73 6.37 18.21
N MET A 213 15.49 5.84 18.25
CA MET A 213 14.55 5.92 17.15
C MET A 213 14.06 7.34 16.85
N GLN A 214 14.27 8.30 17.77
CA GLN A 214 14.00 9.73 17.53
C GLN A 214 15.10 10.44 16.72
N LEU A 215 16.22 9.76 16.48
CA LEU A 215 17.35 10.33 15.76
C LEU A 215 17.18 10.17 14.26
N ASN A 216 17.80 11.07 13.52
CA ASN A 216 17.91 11.01 12.07
C ASN A 216 18.59 9.69 11.66
N VAL A 217 18.13 9.08 10.55
CA VAL A 217 18.72 7.84 10.03
C VAL A 217 20.21 7.94 9.70
N ALA A 218 20.73 9.14 9.41
CA ALA A 218 22.14 9.39 9.13
C ALA A 218 22.97 9.67 10.39
N THR A 219 22.37 9.62 11.59
CA THR A 219 23.06 9.86 12.86
C THR A 219 24.08 8.78 13.14
N THR A 220 25.34 9.19 13.37
CA THR A 220 26.45 8.28 13.69
C THR A 220 26.39 7.78 15.13
N LEU A 221 27.07 6.68 15.44
CA LEU A 221 27.17 6.17 16.81
C LEU A 221 27.81 7.18 17.78
N GLU A 222 28.78 7.97 17.31
CA GLU A 222 29.42 9.02 18.12
C GLU A 222 28.44 10.15 18.43
N ASP A 223 27.68 10.60 17.43
CA ASP A 223 26.65 11.62 17.62
C ASP A 223 25.51 11.14 18.51
N GLU A 224 25.11 9.88 18.38
CA GLU A 224 24.11 9.23 19.22
C GLU A 224 24.55 9.19 20.69
N GLN A 225 25.79 8.74 20.94
CA GLN A 225 26.36 8.74 22.30
C GLN A 225 26.44 10.15 22.86
N TRP A 226 26.91 11.12 22.06
CA TRP A 226 26.93 12.52 22.47
C TRP A 226 25.53 13.03 22.80
N PHE A 227 24.53 12.71 21.99
CA PHE A 227 23.15 13.14 22.20
C PHE A 227 22.63 12.64 23.55
N PHE A 228 22.70 11.33 23.83
CA PHE A 228 22.16 10.76 25.07
C PHE A 228 22.93 11.16 26.32
N GLN A 229 24.25 11.38 26.22
CA GLN A 229 25.05 11.86 27.35
C GLN A 229 24.73 13.32 27.73
N ASN A 230 24.34 14.15 26.77
CA ASN A 230 24.23 15.60 26.99
C ASN A 230 22.77 16.10 27.08
N ILE A 231 21.80 15.48 26.41
CA ILE A 231 20.43 16.01 26.25
C ILE A 231 19.72 16.32 27.58
N ASN A 232 20.00 15.55 28.63
CA ASN A 232 19.41 15.73 29.96
C ASN A 232 20.38 16.35 30.98
N SER A 233 21.67 16.44 30.65
CA SER A 233 22.74 16.75 31.61
C SER A 233 23.38 18.13 31.39
N ASP A 234 23.34 18.66 30.16
CA ASP A 234 23.94 19.96 29.83
C ASP A 234 22.86 21.04 29.64
N PRO A 235 22.73 22.02 30.56
CA PRO A 235 21.78 23.11 30.42
C PRO A 235 22.13 24.08 29.27
N ASN A 236 23.35 24.02 28.73
CA ASN A 236 23.83 24.83 27.61
C ASN A 236 24.11 24.01 26.35
N ILE A 237 23.42 22.87 26.21
CA ILE A 237 23.60 21.97 25.07
C ILE A 237 23.52 22.70 23.72
N ASP A 238 24.37 22.29 22.77
CA ASP A 238 24.34 22.78 21.40
C ASP A 238 23.00 22.45 20.71
N GLN A 239 22.08 23.40 20.76
CA GLN A 239 20.74 23.31 20.18
C GLN A 239 20.77 23.08 18.67
N GLN A 240 21.79 23.58 17.96
CA GLN A 240 21.91 23.35 16.52
C GLN A 240 22.31 21.92 16.23
N ARG A 241 23.19 21.34 17.04
CA ARG A 241 23.54 19.92 16.94
C ARG A 241 22.33 19.04 17.26
N VAL A 242 21.62 19.31 18.35
CA VAL A 242 20.36 18.60 18.70
C VAL A 242 19.38 18.63 17.53
N ALA A 243 19.12 19.82 16.96
CA ALA A 243 18.18 19.96 15.85
C ALA A 243 18.60 19.19 14.59
N ARG A 244 19.91 19.09 14.30
CA ARG A 244 20.40 18.26 13.18
C ARG A 244 20.20 16.77 13.45
N LEU A 245 20.47 16.33 14.68
CA LEU A 245 20.38 14.91 15.07
C LEU A 245 18.93 14.41 15.16
N THR A 246 17.95 15.29 15.36
CA THR A 246 16.52 14.94 15.42
C THR A 246 15.74 15.40 14.18
N GLN A 247 16.43 15.90 13.15
CA GLN A 247 15.78 16.30 11.90
C GLN A 247 15.24 15.07 11.17
N ALA A 248 14.06 15.19 10.55
CA ALA A 248 13.52 14.14 9.69
C ALA A 248 14.42 13.87 8.46
N PRO A 249 14.43 12.63 7.92
CA PRO A 249 13.67 11.48 8.40
C PRO A 249 14.33 10.83 9.62
N VAL A 250 13.55 10.67 10.69
CA VAL A 250 13.99 9.95 11.89
C VAL A 250 13.77 8.45 11.73
N ARG A 251 14.54 7.64 12.45
CA ARG A 251 14.53 6.17 12.36
C ARG A 251 13.13 5.58 12.62
N MET A 252 12.38 6.13 13.58
CA MET A 252 10.99 5.74 13.87
C MET A 252 10.06 5.94 12.66
N ASP A 253 10.15 7.07 11.96
CA ASP A 253 9.29 7.34 10.81
C ASP A 253 9.57 6.36 9.66
N VAL A 254 10.85 6.04 9.45
CA VAL A 254 11.26 5.03 8.46
C VAL A 254 10.75 3.65 8.86
N ALA A 255 10.89 3.24 10.13
CA ALA A 255 10.37 1.97 10.61
C ALA A 255 8.85 1.86 10.46
N LYS A 256 8.10 2.89 10.87
CA LYS A 256 6.64 2.95 10.74
C LYS A 256 6.19 2.88 9.28
N SER A 257 6.87 3.62 8.39
CA SER A 257 6.57 3.61 6.96
C SER A 257 6.83 2.22 6.37
N SER A 258 8.00 1.64 6.61
CA SER A 258 8.37 0.31 6.11
C SER A 258 7.45 -0.79 6.65
N LEU A 259 7.09 -0.74 7.94
CA LEU A 259 6.11 -1.65 8.53
C LEU A 259 4.71 -1.45 7.94
N THR A 260 4.28 -0.21 7.70
CA THR A 260 2.98 0.08 7.06
C THR A 260 2.93 -0.51 5.64
N HIS A 261 4.00 -0.36 4.85
CA HIS A 261 4.10 -0.98 3.53
C HIS A 261 4.03 -2.51 3.63
N LEU A 262 4.77 -3.12 4.55
CA LEU A 262 4.70 -4.56 4.78
C LEU A 262 3.29 -5.01 5.15
N ILE A 263 2.59 -4.30 6.05
CA ILE A 263 1.22 -4.64 6.45
C ILE A 263 0.25 -4.63 5.27
N ASN A 264 0.41 -3.66 4.36
CA ASN A 264 -0.42 -3.53 3.16
C ASN A 264 -0.13 -4.65 2.16
N ASP A 265 1.13 -5.04 2.00
CA ASP A 265 1.56 -6.06 1.04
C ASP A 265 1.48 -7.49 1.60
N LEU A 266 1.34 -7.65 2.92
CA LEU A 266 1.23 -8.94 3.59
C LEU A 266 0.01 -9.70 3.07
N HIS A 267 0.17 -11.00 2.81
CA HIS A 267 -0.92 -11.79 2.26
C HIS A 267 -2.17 -11.75 3.17
N PRO A 268 -3.41 -11.57 2.64
CA PRO A 268 -4.63 -11.39 3.44
C PRO A 268 -4.95 -12.47 4.47
N ALA A 269 -4.44 -13.68 4.29
CA ALA A 269 -4.67 -14.82 5.18
C ALA A 269 -3.52 -15.07 6.17
N VAL A 270 -2.53 -14.18 6.23
CA VAL A 270 -1.50 -14.19 7.27
C VAL A 270 -1.90 -13.15 8.31
N ASP A 271 -2.25 -13.66 9.49
CA ASP A 271 -2.41 -12.84 10.68
C ASP A 271 -1.04 -12.46 11.23
N MET A 272 -0.94 -11.28 11.82
CA MET A 272 0.34 -10.77 12.32
C MET A 272 0.27 -10.37 13.78
N ARG A 273 1.29 -10.72 14.55
CA ARG A 273 1.49 -10.23 15.92
C ARG A 273 2.45 -9.04 15.92
N VAL A 274 2.23 -8.07 16.80
CA VAL A 274 3.19 -6.98 17.02
C VAL A 274 3.62 -6.95 18.48
N VAL A 275 4.93 -6.93 18.69
CA VAL A 275 5.57 -6.74 19.99
C VAL A 275 6.34 -5.43 19.93
N THR A 276 6.12 -4.56 20.91
CA THR A 276 6.94 -3.37 21.14
C THR A 276 7.53 -3.44 22.54
N PHE A 277 8.41 -2.52 22.87
CA PHE A 277 8.84 -2.32 24.24
C PHE A 277 8.73 -0.84 24.60
N ASP A 278 9.03 -0.53 25.85
CA ASP A 278 8.94 0.82 26.40
C ASP A 278 10.12 0.93 27.36
N GLY A 279 11.31 0.97 26.76
CA GLY A 279 12.57 0.76 27.45
C GLY A 279 12.87 -0.65 27.91
N CYS A 280 13.58 -0.77 29.04
CA CYS A 280 13.92 -2.04 29.68
C CYS A 280 12.79 -2.65 30.53
N ARG A 281 11.56 -2.18 30.33
CA ARG A 281 10.37 -2.80 30.92
C ARG A 281 9.99 -4.08 30.18
N ALA A 282 9.04 -4.82 30.73
CA ALA A 282 8.50 -5.99 30.05
C ALA A 282 7.95 -5.60 28.66
N PRO A 283 8.33 -6.31 27.58
CA PRO A 283 7.81 -6.07 26.25
C PRO A 283 6.28 -6.18 26.23
N LEU A 284 5.65 -5.33 25.42
CA LEU A 284 4.21 -5.29 25.23
C LEU A 284 3.83 -6.08 23.97
N ASP A 285 3.15 -7.21 24.16
CA ASP A 285 2.47 -7.94 23.09
C ASP A 285 1.12 -7.27 22.79
N HIS A 286 0.97 -6.69 21.60
CA HIS A 286 -0.27 -6.06 21.15
C HIS A 286 -1.32 -7.06 20.64
N GLY A 287 -0.99 -8.34 20.66
CA GLY A 287 -1.86 -9.42 20.21
C GLY A 287 -1.74 -9.68 18.71
N VAL A 288 -2.67 -10.47 18.19
CA VAL A 288 -2.72 -10.90 16.80
C VAL A 288 -3.76 -10.09 16.03
N PHE A 289 -3.37 -9.59 14.87
CA PHE A 289 -4.17 -8.76 13.99
C PHE A 289 -4.43 -9.50 12.67
N SER A 290 -5.71 -9.73 12.41
CA SER A 290 -6.19 -10.23 11.13
C SER A 290 -6.26 -9.12 10.07
N LEU A 291 -6.49 -9.48 8.81
CA LEU A 291 -6.68 -8.53 7.71
C LEU A 291 -7.65 -7.40 8.04
N ALA A 292 -8.81 -7.72 8.63
CA ALA A 292 -9.84 -6.74 8.96
C ALA A 292 -9.38 -5.73 10.04
N GLN A 293 -8.39 -6.11 10.85
CA GLN A 293 -7.85 -5.28 11.92
C GLN A 293 -6.60 -4.49 11.49
N ARG A 294 -6.07 -4.71 10.28
CA ARG A 294 -4.86 -4.02 9.78
C ARG A 294 -4.99 -2.50 9.76
N PRO A 295 -6.12 -1.87 9.38
CA PRO A 295 -6.25 -0.42 9.47
C PRO A 295 -6.11 0.10 10.91
N ALA A 296 -6.67 -0.62 11.89
CA ALA A 296 -6.53 -0.26 13.30
C ALA A 296 -5.09 -0.47 13.80
N LEU A 297 -4.44 -1.55 13.37
CA LEU A 297 -3.03 -1.80 13.66
C LEU A 297 -2.13 -0.69 13.11
N ILE A 298 -2.33 -0.27 11.85
CA ILE A 298 -1.57 0.82 11.23
C ILE A 298 -1.74 2.10 12.07
N ASN A 299 -2.97 2.45 12.45
CA ASN A 299 -3.20 3.61 13.31
C ASN A 299 -2.48 3.50 14.66
N GLY A 300 -2.48 2.31 15.28
CA GLY A 300 -1.74 2.04 16.51
C GLY A 300 -0.23 2.22 16.34
N ILE A 301 0.35 1.66 15.28
CA ILE A 301 1.78 1.82 14.94
C ILE A 301 2.12 3.30 14.71
N GLN A 302 1.28 4.04 13.99
CA GLN A 302 1.51 5.46 13.72
C GLN A 302 1.49 6.30 15.00
N ALA A 303 0.73 5.88 16.02
CA ALA A 303 0.66 6.53 17.32
C ALA A 303 1.82 6.20 18.27
N LEU A 304 2.69 5.25 17.95
CA LEU A 304 3.84 4.90 18.80
C LEU A 304 4.82 6.08 18.92
N VAL A 305 5.40 6.25 20.09
CA VAL A 305 6.41 7.26 20.36
C VAL A 305 7.66 6.56 20.89
N PRO A 306 8.88 6.99 20.47
CA PRO A 306 10.11 6.48 21.06
C PRO A 306 10.19 6.74 22.59
N ASP A 307 10.71 5.79 23.35
CA ASP A 307 10.97 5.87 24.80
C ASP A 307 12.35 5.26 25.14
N ASP A 308 12.87 5.50 26.34
CA ASP A 308 14.27 5.21 26.68
C ASP A 308 14.58 3.73 26.92
N GLY A 309 15.60 3.18 26.21
CA GLY A 309 16.12 1.81 26.37
C GLY A 309 15.68 0.80 25.29
N THR A 310 16.46 -0.27 25.09
CA THR A 310 16.29 -1.21 23.97
C THR A 310 16.25 -2.67 24.44
N ALA A 311 15.05 -3.18 24.76
CA ALA A 311 14.84 -4.55 25.27
C ALA A 311 14.71 -5.60 24.15
N LEU A 312 15.72 -5.71 23.28
CA LEU A 312 15.69 -6.59 22.10
C LEU A 312 15.61 -8.06 22.48
N ALA A 313 16.44 -8.52 23.43
CA ALA A 313 16.49 -9.91 23.85
C ALA A 313 15.17 -10.35 24.49
N ALA A 314 14.61 -9.54 25.40
CA ALA A 314 13.33 -9.79 26.01
C ALA A 314 12.19 -9.81 24.97
N SER A 315 12.18 -8.87 24.04
CA SER A 315 11.14 -8.77 23.01
C SER A 315 11.17 -9.93 22.02
N LEU A 316 12.38 -10.36 21.63
CA LEU A 316 12.57 -11.56 20.83
C LEU A 316 12.09 -12.81 21.58
N ASP A 317 12.40 -12.94 22.86
CA ASP A 317 11.96 -14.07 23.68
C ASP A 317 10.43 -14.11 23.83
N VAL A 318 9.79 -12.96 24.07
CA VAL A 318 8.32 -12.85 24.11
C VAL A 318 7.71 -13.25 22.76
N ALA A 319 8.19 -12.67 21.66
CA ALA A 319 7.69 -13.01 20.32
C ALA A 319 7.81 -14.52 20.04
N ALA A 320 8.99 -15.10 20.27
CA ALA A 320 9.25 -16.50 20.00
C ALA A 320 8.39 -17.46 20.85
N LYS A 321 8.21 -17.18 22.15
CA LYS A 321 7.38 -18.00 23.05
C LYS A 321 5.90 -17.99 22.69
N THR A 322 5.42 -16.96 22.01
CA THR A 322 4.03 -16.87 21.54
C THR A 322 3.79 -17.57 20.20
N MET A 323 4.83 -18.17 19.63
CA MET A 323 4.80 -18.88 18.35
C MET A 323 5.14 -20.35 18.55
N ASN A 324 4.70 -21.21 17.63
CA ASN A 324 5.02 -22.63 17.64
C ASN A 324 6.49 -22.84 17.25
N GLY A 325 6.85 -22.51 16.01
CA GLY A 325 8.23 -22.60 15.52
C GLY A 325 8.87 -24.00 15.49
N ARG A 326 8.12 -25.07 15.82
CA ARG A 326 8.58 -26.47 15.86
C ARG A 326 7.98 -27.28 14.74
N ASP A 327 6.66 -27.30 14.69
CA ASP A 327 5.83 -28.06 13.75
C ASP A 327 5.16 -27.15 12.70
N ARG A 328 5.27 -25.83 12.88
CA ARG A 328 4.74 -24.79 12.03
C ARG A 328 5.83 -23.77 11.75
N ASP A 329 5.97 -23.36 10.49
CA ASP A 329 6.92 -22.30 10.13
C ASP A 329 6.54 -21.01 10.83
N GLY A 330 7.55 -20.31 11.33
CA GLY A 330 7.37 -19.02 11.97
C GLY A 330 8.39 -18.03 11.42
N VAL A 331 7.95 -16.79 11.23
CA VAL A 331 8.80 -15.69 10.80
C VAL A 331 8.65 -14.56 11.82
N ILE A 332 9.75 -14.22 12.49
CA ILE A 332 9.86 -12.98 13.26
C ILE A 332 10.59 -11.97 12.41
N LEU A 333 10.08 -10.75 12.35
CA LEU A 333 10.75 -9.60 11.74
C LEU A 333 11.05 -8.58 12.82
N MET A 334 12.33 -8.28 13.05
CA MET A 334 12.74 -7.28 14.02
C MET A 334 13.21 -6.02 13.30
N PHE A 335 12.56 -4.89 13.54
CA PHE A 335 13.10 -3.58 13.20
C PHE A 335 14.03 -3.18 14.33
N ILE A 336 15.31 -2.96 14.02
CA ILE A 336 16.34 -2.66 15.01
C ILE A 336 17.12 -1.43 14.59
N ASP A 337 17.51 -0.59 15.55
CA ASP A 337 18.41 0.53 15.30
C ASP A 337 19.73 0.48 16.08
N GLY A 338 19.90 -0.50 16.97
CA GLY A 338 21.11 -0.64 17.78
C GLY A 338 21.23 -2.01 18.47
N ALA A 339 22.16 -2.10 19.41
CA ALA A 339 22.32 -3.27 20.27
C ALA A 339 21.26 -3.31 21.39
N ASP A 340 21.17 -4.45 22.08
CA ASP A 340 20.38 -4.54 23.32
C ASP A 340 20.98 -3.63 24.40
N GLY A 341 20.13 -2.82 25.02
CA GLY A 341 20.50 -1.83 26.03
C GLY A 341 20.10 -2.22 27.46
N CYS A 342 19.66 -3.46 27.69
CA CYS A 342 19.03 -3.90 28.93
C CYS A 342 19.76 -5.09 29.58
N ASP A 343 21.08 -5.15 29.40
CA ASP A 343 21.99 -6.15 29.97
C ASP A 343 21.64 -7.61 29.62
N GLN A 344 21.02 -7.84 28.47
CA GLN A 344 20.68 -9.17 27.99
C GLN A 344 21.41 -9.55 26.70
N ASP A 345 21.74 -10.83 26.58
CA ASP A 345 22.37 -11.37 25.38
C ASP A 345 21.31 -11.86 24.39
N VAL A 346 21.00 -11.01 23.40
CA VAL A 346 20.07 -11.33 22.31
C VAL A 346 20.55 -12.51 21.45
N CYS A 347 21.87 -12.72 21.32
CA CYS A 347 22.43 -13.85 20.58
C CYS A 347 22.19 -15.16 21.32
N ALA A 348 22.33 -15.18 22.65
CA ALA A 348 22.02 -16.34 23.48
C ALA A 348 20.54 -16.72 23.38
N VAL A 349 19.64 -15.73 23.34
CA VAL A 349 18.20 -15.95 23.07
C VAL A 349 17.99 -16.58 21.69
N ALA A 350 18.61 -16.03 20.64
CA ALA A 350 18.49 -16.55 19.28
C ALA A 350 19.00 -17.99 19.14
N GLN A 351 20.12 -18.33 19.79
CA GLN A 351 20.65 -19.69 19.83
C GLN A 351 19.73 -20.67 20.56
N ARG A 352 19.07 -20.22 21.64
CA ARG A 352 18.04 -21.02 22.32
C ARG A 352 16.86 -21.26 21.38
N ILE A 353 16.37 -20.23 20.72
CA ILE A 353 15.27 -20.31 19.75
C ILE A 353 15.61 -21.31 18.65
N ALA A 354 16.80 -21.23 18.06
CA ALA A 354 17.22 -22.16 17.01
C ALA A 354 17.21 -23.64 17.45
N ARG A 355 17.51 -23.92 18.73
CA ARG A 355 17.46 -25.27 19.30
C ARG A 355 16.05 -25.72 19.63
N GLU A 356 15.23 -24.84 20.19
CA GLU A 356 13.89 -25.17 20.70
C GLU A 356 12.79 -25.04 19.66
N GLN A 357 13.00 -24.22 18.61
CA GLN A 357 12.03 -23.85 17.58
C GLN A 357 12.74 -23.81 16.20
N PRO A 358 13.15 -24.98 15.66
CA PRO A 358 14.01 -25.06 14.46
C PRO A 358 13.35 -24.55 13.16
N ARG A 359 12.02 -24.35 13.15
CA ARG A 359 11.26 -23.78 12.01
C ARG A 359 10.95 -22.29 12.20
N LEU A 360 11.40 -21.67 13.29
CA LEU A 360 11.27 -20.24 13.53
C LEU A 360 12.50 -19.50 13.00
N ARG A 361 12.30 -18.67 11.98
CA ARG A 361 13.35 -17.82 11.40
C ARG A 361 13.17 -16.38 11.87
N VAL A 362 14.25 -15.74 12.28
CA VAL A 362 14.25 -14.34 12.69
C VAL A 362 14.98 -13.51 11.64
N ASN A 363 14.25 -12.60 11.00
CA ASN A 363 14.79 -11.65 10.04
C ASN A 363 14.95 -10.28 10.70
N LEU A 364 16.00 -9.56 10.32
CA LEU A 364 16.32 -8.24 10.87
C LEU A 364 16.15 -7.18 9.79
N ILE A 365 15.58 -6.04 10.15
CA ILE A 365 15.63 -4.80 9.38
C ILE A 365 16.53 -3.86 10.15
N ASP A 366 17.76 -3.69 9.65
CA ASP A 366 18.74 -2.77 10.22
C ASP A 366 18.50 -1.37 9.67
N ILE A 367 18.19 -0.42 10.56
CA ILE A 367 17.91 0.97 10.22
C ILE A 367 19.20 1.82 10.31
N SER A 368 20.15 1.45 11.16
CA SER A 368 21.36 2.22 11.46
C SER A 368 22.64 1.65 10.84
N ASN A 369 22.56 0.48 10.18
CA ASN A 369 23.69 -0.29 9.64
C ASN A 369 24.74 -0.65 10.71
N SER A 370 24.30 -0.89 11.94
CA SER A 370 25.19 -1.18 13.07
C SER A 370 25.70 -2.62 13.07
N ASN A 371 25.03 -3.56 12.39
CA ASN A 371 25.35 -5.00 12.37
C ASN A 371 25.39 -5.70 13.75
N LEU A 372 24.97 -5.03 14.83
CA LEU A 372 25.18 -5.46 16.21
C LEU A 372 24.34 -6.69 16.61
N ALA A 373 23.20 -6.92 15.95
CA ALA A 373 22.35 -8.09 16.20
C ALA A 373 22.44 -9.16 15.10
N SER A 374 23.45 -9.12 14.21
CA SER A 374 23.57 -10.02 13.06
C SER A 374 23.56 -11.52 13.42
N CYS A 375 24.03 -11.86 14.63
CA CYS A 375 23.99 -13.21 15.19
C CYS A 375 22.57 -13.81 15.24
N VAL A 376 21.52 -12.97 15.38
CA VAL A 376 20.14 -13.40 15.56
C VAL A 376 19.63 -14.06 14.28
N ALA A 377 19.82 -13.38 13.15
CA ALA A 377 19.49 -13.92 11.84
C ALA A 377 20.33 -15.16 11.52
N GLN A 378 21.64 -15.11 11.76
CA GLN A 378 22.55 -16.23 11.49
C GLN A 378 22.20 -17.48 12.31
N SER A 379 21.87 -17.33 13.59
CA SER A 379 21.56 -18.47 14.47
C SER A 379 20.25 -19.15 14.10
N THR A 380 19.27 -18.38 13.63
CA THR A 380 17.91 -18.88 13.31
C THR A 380 17.71 -19.18 11.82
N GLY A 381 18.73 -18.99 10.99
CA GLY A 381 18.65 -19.19 9.54
C GLY A 381 17.80 -18.13 8.82
N GLY A 382 17.67 -16.93 9.40
CA GLY A 382 17.05 -15.77 8.77
C GLY A 382 18.05 -14.86 8.05
N SER A 383 17.56 -13.72 7.59
CA SER A 383 18.30 -12.74 6.78
C SER A 383 18.28 -11.34 7.40
N ILE A 384 19.24 -10.51 7.00
CA ILE A 384 19.33 -9.10 7.38
C ILE A 384 19.00 -8.25 6.16
N TYR A 385 18.14 -7.27 6.33
CA TYR A 385 17.62 -6.38 5.31
C TYR A 385 17.89 -4.92 5.70
N SER A 386 17.99 -4.04 4.71
CA SER A 386 17.98 -2.60 4.97
C SER A 386 16.55 -2.10 5.17
N ALA A 387 16.39 -0.94 5.79
CA ALA A 387 15.06 -0.32 5.99
C ALA A 387 14.24 -0.13 4.71
N SER A 388 14.87 -0.02 3.54
CA SER A 388 14.22 0.08 2.23
C SER A 388 13.77 -1.26 1.62
N ASP A 389 14.16 -2.39 2.23
CA ASP A 389 13.94 -3.73 1.68
C ASP A 389 12.76 -4.48 2.31
N ALA A 390 11.89 -3.81 3.07
CA ALA A 390 10.73 -4.43 3.71
C ALA A 390 9.78 -5.14 2.71
N VAL A 391 9.74 -4.68 1.45
CA VAL A 391 9.02 -5.33 0.34
C VAL A 391 9.58 -6.73 0.06
N GLN A 392 10.89 -6.92 0.18
CA GLN A 392 11.52 -8.23 -0.01
C GLN A 392 11.10 -9.22 1.07
N VAL A 393 10.88 -8.76 2.31
CA VAL A 393 10.39 -9.60 3.40
C VAL A 393 8.95 -10.02 3.17
N ALA A 394 8.07 -9.09 2.75
CA ALA A 394 6.70 -9.42 2.37
C ALA A 394 6.66 -10.45 1.23
N ALA A 395 7.54 -10.29 0.23
CA ALA A 395 7.72 -11.25 -0.84
C ALA A 395 8.24 -12.61 -0.34
N ALA A 396 9.20 -12.64 0.60
CA ALA A 396 9.71 -13.88 1.18
C ALA A 396 8.64 -14.62 2.00
N ILE A 397 7.83 -13.91 2.78
CA ILE A 397 6.69 -14.50 3.50
C ILE A 397 5.68 -15.05 2.51
N LYS A 398 5.40 -14.33 1.42
CA LYS A 398 4.54 -14.79 0.33
C LYS A 398 5.10 -16.03 -0.37
N LEU A 399 6.40 -16.09 -0.62
CA LEU A 399 7.06 -17.25 -1.24
C LEU A 399 7.05 -18.47 -0.31
N ALA A 400 7.41 -18.31 0.97
CA ALA A 400 7.33 -19.39 1.95
C ALA A 400 5.89 -19.91 2.10
N SER A 401 4.93 -18.99 2.09
CA SER A 401 3.50 -19.26 2.03
C SER A 401 3.09 -20.04 0.77
N GLN A 402 3.72 -19.78 -0.38
CA GLN A 402 3.46 -20.43 -1.66
C GLN A 402 4.19 -21.76 -1.86
N GLU A 403 5.36 -21.95 -1.25
CA GLU A 403 6.12 -23.21 -1.27
C GLU A 403 5.40 -24.33 -0.50
N VAL A 404 4.78 -23.93 0.62
CA VAL A 404 3.82 -24.76 1.36
C VAL A 404 2.64 -25.17 0.45
N SER A 405 2.26 -24.34 -0.52
CA SER A 405 1.22 -24.63 -1.51
C SER A 405 1.69 -25.52 -2.67
N SER A 406 2.94 -25.36 -3.14
CA SER A 406 3.42 -25.96 -4.39
C SER A 406 4.07 -27.33 -4.21
N SER A 407 4.55 -27.67 -3.02
CA SER A 407 5.07 -29.01 -2.69
C SER A 407 3.98 -30.09 -2.58
N ALA A 408 2.71 -29.71 -2.73
CA ALA A 408 1.58 -30.62 -2.84
C ALA A 408 0.89 -30.41 -4.21
N ASP A 409 0.95 -31.41 -5.10
CA ASP A 409 0.26 -31.40 -6.40
C ASP A 409 -1.21 -30.94 -6.27
N CYS A 410 -1.47 -29.69 -6.62
CA CYS A 410 -2.80 -29.11 -6.75
C CYS A 410 -3.31 -29.31 -8.17
N ASN A 411 -3.71 -30.53 -8.53
CA ASN A 411 -4.49 -30.71 -9.76
C ASN A 411 -5.91 -30.17 -9.49
N GLN A 412 -6.25 -29.08 -10.18
CA GLN A 412 -7.63 -28.63 -10.35
C GLN A 412 -8.20 -29.36 -11.57
N ASP A 413 -9.10 -30.32 -11.34
CA ASP A 413 -9.99 -30.86 -12.36
C ASP A 413 -11.12 -29.87 -12.68
#